data_AF-A0A9P9YLL8-F1
#
_entry.id   AF-A0A9P9YLL8-F1
#
_cell.length_a   1.000
_cell.length_b   1.000
_cell.length_c   1.000
_cell.angle_alpha   90.00
_cell.angle_beta   90.00
_cell.angle_gamma   90.00
#
_symmetry.space_group_name_H-M   'P 1'
#
loop_
_entity.id
_entity.type
_entity.pdbx_description
1 polymer ?
#
loop_
_entity_poly.entity_id
_entity_poly.type
_entity_poly.pdbx_seq_one_letter_code
_entity_poly.pdbx_strand_id
1 'polypeptide(L)'
;MYLYNLTLQKGTGVTHAVHGNFSGGKQQEVLLSRGKSLELLRPDSNTGKVHTLLSTEIFGCIRALMAFRLTGGTKGEALAL
;
A
#
# COMPACT_ATOMS: atom_id res chain seq x y z
N MET A 1 23.55 14.78 -21.57
CA MET A 1 23.01 14.72 -20.18
C MET A 1 23.46 13.39 -19.58
N TYR A 2 24.13 13.38 -18.41
CA TYR A 2 24.92 12.22 -17.94
C TYR A 2 24.68 11.84 -16.45
N LEU A 3 23.53 12.20 -15.88
CA LEU A 3 23.21 11.89 -14.48
C LEU A 3 22.21 10.74 -14.38
N TYR A 4 22.36 9.88 -13.36
CA TYR A 4 21.47 8.78 -13.03
C TYR A 4 21.00 8.88 -11.58
N ASN A 5 19.69 8.80 -11.36
CA ASN A 5 19.08 8.90 -10.03
C ASN A 5 18.71 7.50 -9.51
N LEU A 6 19.15 7.16 -8.30
CA LEU A 6 18.84 5.90 -7.63
C LEU A 6 18.46 6.18 -6.16
N THR A 7 17.32 5.65 -5.73
CA THR A 7 16.86 5.78 -4.32
C THR A 7 17.43 4.65 -3.47
N LEU A 8 18.29 4.98 -2.50
CA LEU A 8 18.89 4.00 -1.58
C LEU A 8 17.93 3.60 -0.46
N GLN A 9 17.20 4.57 0.08
CA GLN A 9 16.18 4.35 1.11
C GLN A 9 14.90 5.07 0.71
N LYS A 10 13.79 4.34 0.73
CA LYS A 10 12.48 4.90 0.41
C LYS A 10 11.99 5.80 1.55
N GLY A 11 11.13 6.76 1.21
CA GLY A 11 10.47 7.59 2.21
C GLY A 11 9.63 6.72 3.15
N THR A 12 9.71 7.00 4.45
CA THR A 12 9.02 6.21 5.50
C THR A 12 7.82 6.94 6.09
N GLY A 13 7.62 8.22 5.81
CA GLY A 13 6.43 8.95 6.25
C GLY A 13 5.15 8.37 5.62
N VAL A 14 4.10 8.17 6.41
CA VAL A 14 2.78 7.69 5.94
C VAL A 14 1.84 8.88 5.85
N THR A 15 1.29 9.14 4.66
CA THR A 15 0.29 10.21 4.48
C THR A 15 -1.14 9.67 4.52
N HIS A 16 -1.35 8.45 4.04
CA HIS A 16 -2.64 7.77 4.04
C HIS A 16 -2.47 6.28 4.33
N ALA A 17 -3.46 5.69 4.98
CA ALA A 17 -3.52 4.26 5.26
C ALA A 17 -4.96 3.77 5.13
N VAL A 18 -5.16 2.68 4.40
CA VAL A 18 -6.46 2.01 4.29
C VAL A 18 -6.27 0.51 4.51
N HIS A 19 -7.23 -0.13 5.18
CA HIS A 19 -7.19 -1.58 5.38
C HIS A 19 -8.24 -2.29 4.53
N GLY A 20 -8.01 -3.55 4.20
CA GLY A 20 -8.92 -4.35 3.41
C GLY A 20 -8.38 -5.73 3.08
N ASN A 21 -9.23 -6.55 2.46
CA ASN A 21 -8.87 -7.88 1.97
C ASN A 21 -8.35 -7.80 0.53
N PHE A 22 -7.19 -7.17 0.33
CA PHE A 22 -6.66 -6.87 -1.00
C PHE A 22 -6.15 -8.12 -1.73
N SER A 23 -5.80 -9.19 -0.98
CA SER A 23 -5.45 -10.49 -1.58
C SER A 23 -6.65 -11.40 -1.89
N GLY A 24 -7.89 -10.98 -1.63
CA GLY A 24 -9.09 -11.77 -1.92
C GLY A 24 -9.42 -12.89 -0.93
N GLY A 25 -8.62 -13.05 0.13
CA GLY A 25 -8.86 -13.98 1.23
C GLY A 25 -9.54 -13.33 2.45
N LYS A 26 -9.63 -14.08 3.57
CA LYS A 26 -10.10 -13.53 4.85
C LYS A 26 -9.05 -12.66 5.57
N GLN A 27 -7.80 -12.69 5.11
CA GLN A 27 -6.71 -11.92 5.68
C GLN A 27 -6.92 -10.43 5.41
N GLN A 28 -6.69 -9.61 6.45
CA GLN A 28 -6.65 -8.16 6.32
C GLN A 28 -5.21 -7.74 6.01
N GLU A 29 -5.10 -6.80 5.08
CA GLU A 29 -3.87 -6.10 4.73
C GLU A 29 -4.09 -4.59 4.90
N VAL A 30 -2.98 -3.85 4.95
CA VAL A 30 -2.98 -2.39 5.05
C VAL A 30 -2.21 -1.83 3.86
N LEU A 31 -2.88 -1.04 3.03
CA LEU A 31 -2.25 -0.29 1.95
C LEU A 31 -1.87 1.11 2.47
N LEU A 32 -0.58 1.44 2.36
CA LEU A 32 -0.02 2.70 2.80
C LEU A 32 0.40 3.56 1.61
N SER A 33 0.15 4.85 1.70
CA SER A 33 0.81 5.87 0.87
C SER A 33 2.01 6.45 1.61
N ARG A 34 3.17 6.44 0.97
CA ARG A 34 4.40 7.12 1.46
C ARG A 34 4.85 8.23 0.52
N GLY A 35 3.90 9.08 0.13
CA GLY A 35 4.12 10.18 -0.81
C GLY A 35 4.14 9.69 -2.27
N LYS A 36 5.30 9.22 -2.75
CA LYS A 36 5.50 8.76 -4.14
C LYS A 36 5.49 7.24 -4.33
N SER A 37 5.24 6.49 -3.25
CA SER A 37 5.15 5.03 -3.28
C SER A 37 3.89 4.52 -2.57
N LEU A 38 3.44 3.36 -3.02
CA LEU A 38 2.41 2.55 -2.39
C LEU A 38 3.02 1.29 -1.80
N GLU A 39 2.66 0.96 -0.57
CA GLU A 39 3.11 -0.26 0.10
C GLU A 39 1.94 -1.06 0.66
N LEU A 40 1.87 -2.33 0.31
CA LEU A 40 0.93 -3.28 0.89
C LEU A 40 1.60 -4.01 2.04
N LEU A 41 1.05 -3.89 3.24
CA LEU A 41 1.53 -4.53 4.45
C LEU A 41 0.54 -5.61 4.92
N ARG A 42 1.08 -6.65 5.56
CA ARG A 42 0.30 -7.68 6.24
C ARG A 42 0.72 -7.77 7.71
N PRO A 43 -0.18 -7.47 8.65
CA PRO A 43 0.01 -7.82 10.05
C PRO A 43 -0.04 -9.35 10.22
N ASP A 44 0.94 -9.90 10.93
CA ASP A 44 0.94 -11.29 11.36
C ASP A 44 0.26 -11.40 12.73
N SER A 45 -0.87 -12.10 12.78
CA SER A 45 -1.68 -12.28 14.00
C SER A 45 -0.98 -13.10 15.07
N ASN A 46 -0.02 -13.94 14.73
CA ASN A 46 0.66 -14.82 15.67
C ASN A 46 1.83 -14.11 16.38
N THR A 47 2.56 -13.27 15.64
CA THR A 47 3.77 -12.60 16.15
C THR A 47 3.56 -11.13 16.50
N GLY A 48 2.46 -10.52 16.03
CA GLY A 48 2.21 -9.09 16.16
C GLY A 48 3.08 -8.21 15.27
N LYS A 49 3.94 -8.82 14.42
CA LYS A 49 4.81 -8.09 13.48
C LYS A 49 4.05 -7.71 12.21
N VAL A 50 4.55 -6.70 11.51
CA VAL A 50 4.00 -6.24 10.23
C VAL A 50 5.03 -6.47 9.14
N HIS A 51 4.61 -7.11 8.05
CA HIS A 51 5.47 -7.44 6.92
C HIS A 51 5.03 -6.70 5.66
N THR A 52 5.98 -6.10 4.95
CA THR A 52 5.71 -5.54 3.61
C THR A 52 5.60 -6.67 2.60
N LEU A 53 4.45 -6.76 1.93
CA LEU A 53 4.20 -7.72 0.86
C LEU A 53 4.62 -7.15 -0.51
N LEU A 54 4.31 -5.88 -0.76
CA LEU A 54 4.58 -5.21 -2.02
C LEU A 54 4.92 -3.74 -1.75
N SER A 55 5.86 -3.19 -2.51
CA SER A 55 6.20 -1.76 -2.48
C SER A 55 6.50 -1.30 -3.90
N THR A 56 5.72 -0.34 -4.40
CA THR A 56 5.83 0.17 -5.77
C THR A 56 5.93 1.69 -5.80
N GLU A 57 6.78 2.22 -6.67
CA GLU A 57 6.85 3.66 -6.95
C GLU A 57 5.76 4.00 -7.95
N ILE A 58 4.93 5.00 -7.61
CA ILE A 58 3.86 5.47 -8.50
C ILE A 58 4.30 6.66 -9.36
N PHE A 59 5.48 7.22 -9.08
CA PHE A 59 6.03 8.41 -9.75
C PHE A 59 5.07 9.62 -9.77
N GLY A 60 4.26 9.75 -8.72
CA GLY A 60 3.29 10.82 -8.53
C GLY A 60 3.12 11.21 -7.06
N CYS A 61 2.09 11.99 -6.76
CA CYS A 61 1.73 12.40 -5.41
C CYS A 61 0.32 11.92 -5.08
N ILE A 62 0.18 11.04 -4.09
CA ILE A 62 -1.12 10.53 -3.64
C ILE A 62 -1.78 11.57 -2.74
N ARG A 63 -2.93 12.07 -3.16
CA ARG A 63 -3.72 13.09 -2.46
C ARG A 63 -4.93 12.49 -1.76
N ALA A 64 -5.42 11.35 -2.22
CA ALA A 64 -6.42 10.56 -1.51
C ALA A 64 -6.21 9.06 -1.72
N LEU A 65 -6.57 8.26 -0.73
CA LEU A 65 -6.52 6.80 -0.78
C LEU A 65 -7.78 6.24 -0.12
N MET A 66 -8.53 5.42 -0.84
CA MET A 66 -9.77 4.80 -0.34
C MET A 66 -9.80 3.31 -0.69
N ALA A 67 -10.29 2.49 0.23
CA ALA A 67 -10.59 1.08 -0.01
C ALA A 67 -12.09 0.91 -0.25
N PHE A 68 -12.44 0.03 -1.19
CA PHE A 68 -13.83 -0.33 -1.46
C PHE A 68 -13.93 -1.80 -1.88
N ARG A 69 -15.15 -2.30 -1.99
CA ARG A 69 -15.43 -3.66 -2.42
C ARG A 69 -16.65 -3.63 -3.32
N LEU A 70 -16.61 -4.40 -4.41
CA LEU A 70 -17.76 -4.56 -5.30
C LEU A 70 -18.83 -5.42 -4.62
N THR A 71 -20.10 -5.12 -4.87
CA THR A 71 -21.23 -5.90 -4.32
C THR A 71 -21.08 -7.37 -4.70
N GLY A 72 -21.12 -8.27 -3.70
CA GLY A 72 -20.91 -9.71 -3.91
C GLY A 72 -19.45 -10.14 -4.06
N GLY A 73 -18.49 -9.22 -4.14
CA GLY A 73 -17.06 -9.50 -4.22
C GLY A 73 -16.44 -9.88 -2.87
N THR A 74 -15.41 -10.72 -2.90
CA THR A 74 -14.64 -11.08 -1.70
C THR A 74 -13.34 -10.30 -1.56
N LYS A 75 -12.81 -9.79 -2.68
CA LYS A 75 -11.58 -9.00 -2.75
C LYS A 75 -11.88 -7.51 -2.60
N GLY A 76 -11.09 -6.85 -1.75
CA GLY A 76 -11.05 -5.40 -1.65
C GLY A 76 -10.23 -4.81 -2.79
N GLU A 77 -10.68 -3.67 -3.31
CA GLU A 77 -9.97 -2.84 -4.28
C GLU A 77 -9.60 -1.51 -3.62
N ALA A 78 -8.63 -0.80 -4.20
CA ALA A 78 -8.21 0.50 -3.71
C ALA A 78 -8.23 1.54 -4.84
N LEU A 79 -8.72 2.74 -4.52
CA LEU A 79 -8.67 3.91 -5.37
C LEU A 79 -7.63 4.89 -4.79
N ALA A 80 -6.70 5.34 -5.63
CA ALA A 80 -5.74 6.39 -5.31
C ALA A 80 -5.93 7.57 -6.29
N LEU A 81 -6.03 8.78 -5.76
CA LEU A 81 -6.18 10.04 -6.51
C LEU A 81 -5.04 11.02 -6.20
#